data_AF-A0A511Z8Y3-F1
#
_entry.id   AF-A0A511Z8Y3-F1
#
_cell.length_a   1.000
_cell.length_b   1.000
_cell.length_c   1.000
_cell.angle_alpha   90.00
_cell.angle_beta   90.00
_cell.angle_gamma   90.00
#
_symmetry.space_group_name_H-M   'P 1'
#
loop_
_entity.id
_entity.type
_entity.pdbx_description
1 polymer ?
#
loop_
_entity_poly.entity_id
_entity_poly.type
_entity_poly.pdbx_seq_one_letter_code
_entity_poly.pdbx_strand_id
1 'polypeptide(L)'
;MFGRKKSKAVGPDKTYFNVGIISVNELDDDQYEVWTDDLMDAADNVGSTTSLLQADWDNEQLKILIKRFPEVEMNETVFMINEIIQEDIKKEIKLLEQNHKWKKFFNTIPLTDYIDAEDRVVMDASKTLFCTNDVQEAMNFLEKQAAKTDI
;
A
#
# COMPACT_ATOMS: atom_id res chain seq x y z
N MET A 1 -7.23 -14.22 10.18
CA MET A 1 -6.19 -14.76 9.26
C MET A 1 -6.37 -14.00 7.95
N PHE A 2 -5.58 -12.94 7.72
CA PHE A 2 -5.83 -12.00 6.62
C PHE A 2 -5.09 -12.45 5.36
N GLY A 3 -5.85 -12.89 4.36
CA GLY A 3 -5.33 -13.34 3.06
C GLY A 3 -5.05 -12.15 2.15
N ARG A 4 -3.78 -11.91 1.84
CA ARG A 4 -3.38 -10.98 0.77
C ARG A 4 -3.56 -11.67 -0.59
N LYS A 5 -4.27 -11.04 -1.52
CA LYS A 5 -4.33 -11.45 -2.94
C LYS A 5 -3.14 -10.76 -3.65
N LYS A 6 -2.06 -11.50 -3.95
CA LYS A 6 -0.93 -10.96 -4.73
C LYS A 6 -1.14 -11.27 -6.22
N SER A 7 -1.31 -10.23 -7.04
CA SER A 7 -1.24 -10.32 -8.50
C SER A 7 0.22 -10.50 -8.93
N LYS A 8 0.49 -11.41 -9.89
CA LYS A 8 1.84 -11.67 -10.40
C LYS A 8 2.29 -10.52 -11.30
N ALA A 9 3.12 -9.63 -10.78
CA ALA A 9 3.83 -8.63 -11.58
C ALA A 9 4.80 -9.34 -12.56
N VAL A 10 4.41 -9.45 -13.84
CA VAL A 10 5.27 -9.92 -14.93
C VAL A 10 5.01 -9.06 -16.18
N GLY A 11 5.77 -7.96 -16.31
CA GLY A 11 5.84 -7.11 -17.50
C GLY A 11 6.84 -5.97 -17.29
N PRO A 12 7.77 -5.69 -18.22
CA PRO A 12 8.91 -4.79 -17.96
C PRO A 12 8.61 -3.28 -17.97
N ASP A 13 7.42 -2.83 -18.38
CA ASP A 13 7.12 -1.39 -18.53
C ASP A 13 5.83 -0.93 -17.82
N LYS A 14 5.20 -1.77 -16.98
CA LYS A 14 3.98 -1.39 -16.25
C LYS A 14 4.31 -0.84 -14.87
N THR A 15 3.94 0.42 -14.61
CA THR A 15 3.94 1.00 -13.26
C THR A 15 2.84 0.35 -12.44
N TYR A 16 3.19 -0.29 -11.32
CA TYR A 16 2.24 -0.91 -10.41
C TYR A 16 1.96 -0.01 -9.20
N PHE A 17 0.74 -0.09 -8.67
CA PHE A 17 0.30 0.70 -7.53
C PHE A 17 -0.09 -0.17 -6.34
N ASN A 18 0.20 0.33 -5.14
CA ASN A 18 -0.33 -0.15 -3.88
C ASN A 18 -1.49 0.76 -3.46
N VAL A 19 -2.61 0.16 -3.06
CA VAL A 19 -3.73 0.89 -2.44
C VAL A 19 -3.75 0.60 -0.94
N GLY A 20 -3.49 1.62 -0.15
CA GLY A 20 -3.60 1.63 1.29
C GLY A 20 -5.00 2.03 1.73
N ILE A 21 -5.69 1.16 2.47
CA ILE A 21 -6.98 1.46 3.11
C ILE A 21 -6.70 1.75 4.58
N ILE A 22 -6.78 3.03 4.96
CA ILE A 22 -6.50 3.51 6.31
C ILE A 22 -7.84 3.79 6.97
N SER A 23 -8.28 2.92 7.88
CA SER A 23 -9.59 3.04 8.52
C SER A 23 -9.48 3.57 9.95
N VAL A 24 -10.46 4.36 10.38
CA VAL A 24 -10.53 4.87 11.76
C VAL A 24 -10.99 3.78 12.73
N ASN A 25 -11.87 2.89 12.26
CA ASN A 25 -12.38 1.74 13.00
C ASN A 25 -12.03 0.44 12.27
N GLU A 26 -12.17 -0.69 12.98
CA GLU A 26 -12.11 -2.01 12.35
C GLU A 26 -13.10 -2.07 11.18
N LEU A 27 -12.57 -2.43 10.01
CA LEU A 27 -13.40 -2.68 8.84
C LEU A 27 -14.12 -4.01 9.04
N ASP A 28 -15.39 -4.01 8.64
CA ASP A 28 -16.12 -5.25 8.48
C ASP A 28 -15.48 -6.07 7.35
N ASP A 29 -15.36 -7.38 7.54
CA ASP A 29 -14.66 -8.27 6.62
C ASP A 29 -15.29 -8.22 5.21
N ASP A 30 -16.63 -8.15 5.13
CA ASP A 30 -17.36 -8.07 3.86
C ASP A 30 -17.08 -6.73 3.15
N GLN A 31 -17.02 -5.63 3.90
CA GLN A 31 -16.71 -4.32 3.34
C GLN A 31 -15.27 -4.24 2.81
N TYR A 32 -14.32 -4.82 3.55
CA TYR A 32 -12.94 -4.90 3.10
C TYR A 32 -12.82 -5.73 1.82
N GLU A 33 -13.47 -6.90 1.76
CA GLU A 33 -13.45 -7.76 0.57
C GLU A 33 -13.99 -7.02 -0.66
N VAL A 34 -15.17 -6.39 -0.54
CA VAL A 34 -15.79 -5.60 -1.62
C VAL A 34 -14.84 -4.52 -2.14
N TRP A 35 -14.28 -3.69 -1.25
CA TRP A 35 -13.36 -2.64 -1.69
C TRP A 35 -12.09 -3.18 -2.33
N THR A 36 -11.54 -4.27 -1.80
CA THR A 36 -10.33 -4.85 -2.37
C THR A 36 -10.56 -5.42 -3.77
N ASP A 37 -11.69 -6.10 -3.98
CA ASP A 37 -12.06 -6.63 -5.29
C ASP A 37 -12.37 -5.48 -6.27
N ASP A 38 -13.16 -4.48 -5.87
CA ASP A 38 -13.47 -3.30 -6.69
C ASP A 38 -12.19 -2.57 -7.14
N LEU A 39 -11.25 -2.35 -6.22
CA LEU A 39 -9.97 -1.69 -6.52
C LEU A 39 -9.10 -2.52 -7.44
N MET A 40 -9.04 -3.85 -7.26
CA MET A 40 -8.27 -4.74 -8.12
C MET A 40 -8.88 -4.86 -9.52
N ASP A 41 -10.20 -4.88 -9.62
CA ASP A 41 -10.93 -4.97 -10.88
C ASP A 41 -10.91 -3.64 -11.66
N ALA A 42 -10.74 -2.51 -10.97
CA ALA A 42 -10.63 -1.20 -11.61
C ALA A 42 -9.45 -1.10 -12.58
N ALA A 43 -8.30 -1.72 -12.25
CA ALA A 43 -7.12 -1.65 -13.12
C ALA A 43 -6.12 -2.79 -12.92
N ASP A 44 -5.63 -3.34 -14.04
CA ASP A 44 -4.60 -4.40 -14.10
C ASP A 44 -3.25 -4.02 -13.45
N ASN A 45 -3.04 -2.73 -13.15
CA ASN A 45 -1.82 -2.21 -12.55
C ASN A 45 -1.90 -2.07 -11.02
N VAL A 46 -2.97 -2.53 -10.38
CA VAL A 46 -3.00 -2.68 -8.92
C VAL A 46 -2.19 -3.92 -8.53
N GLY A 47 -1.03 -3.69 -7.92
CA GLY A 47 -0.11 -4.75 -7.49
C GLY A 47 -0.43 -5.30 -6.10
N SER A 48 -0.99 -4.46 -5.22
CA SER A 48 -1.38 -4.85 -3.86
C SER A 48 -2.41 -3.91 -3.26
N THR A 49 -3.19 -4.44 -2.32
CA THR A 49 -4.06 -3.68 -1.43
C THR A 49 -3.68 -4.04 0.02
N THR A 50 -3.52 -3.02 0.86
CA THR A 50 -3.14 -3.18 2.27
C THR A 50 -4.10 -2.38 3.13
N SER A 51 -4.73 -3.02 4.11
CA SER A 51 -5.51 -2.31 5.14
C SER A 51 -4.71 -2.12 6.42
N LEU A 52 -4.95 -1.00 7.09
CA LEU A 52 -4.46 -0.75 8.44
C LEU A 52 -5.41 0.16 9.22
N LEU A 53 -5.43 0.00 10.53
CA LEU A 53 -6.09 0.92 11.44
C LEU A 53 -5.24 2.16 11.61
N GLN A 54 -5.84 3.34 11.48
CA GLN A 54 -5.17 4.62 11.68
C GLN A 54 -4.52 4.72 13.06
N ALA A 55 -5.14 4.12 14.08
CA ALA A 55 -4.61 4.06 15.45
C ALA A 55 -3.29 3.27 15.56
N ASP A 56 -3.09 2.29 14.67
CA ASP A 56 -1.89 1.46 14.62
C ASP A 56 -0.84 2.00 13.63
N TRP A 57 -1.18 3.06 12.90
CA TRP A 57 -0.27 3.67 11.94
C TRP A 57 0.76 4.57 12.61
N ASP A 58 1.89 4.77 11.93
CA ASP A 58 2.92 5.70 12.38
C ASP A 58 2.37 7.15 12.35
N ASN A 59 2.35 7.78 13.53
CA ASN A 59 1.90 9.16 13.71
C ASN A 59 2.64 10.17 12.80
N GLU A 60 3.90 9.93 12.47
CA GLU A 60 4.64 10.81 11.55
C GLU A 60 4.14 10.64 10.11
N GLN A 61 3.78 9.43 9.69
CA GLN A 61 3.17 9.18 8.37
C GLN A 61 1.81 9.87 8.27
N LEU A 62 0.99 9.78 9.31
CA LEU A 62 -0.30 10.46 9.35
C LEU A 62 -0.16 11.98 9.24
N LYS A 63 0.80 12.59 9.95
CA LYS A 63 1.09 14.04 9.85
C LYS A 63 1.53 14.44 8.44
N ILE A 64 2.36 13.62 7.80
CA ILE A 64 2.77 13.84 6.40
C ILE A 64 1.55 13.82 5.49
N LEU A 65 0.67 12.82 5.66
CA LEU A 65 -0.52 12.69 4.83
C LEU A 65 -1.47 13.88 5.01
N ILE A 66 -1.79 14.28 6.25
CA ILE A 66 -2.60 15.48 6.57
C ILE A 66 -2.03 16.74 5.91
N LYS A 67 -0.71 16.91 5.97
CA LYS A 67 -0.05 18.08 5.41
C LYS A 67 -0.10 18.12 3.88
N ARG A 68 -0.05 16.95 3.24
CA ARG A 68 -0.02 16.83 1.77
C ARG A 68 -1.41 16.87 1.16
N PHE A 69 -2.42 16.39 1.88
CA PHE A 69 -3.82 16.30 1.45
C PHE A 69 -4.74 16.89 2.53
N PRO A 70 -4.67 18.21 2.79
CA PRO A 70 -5.45 18.87 3.85
C PRO A 70 -6.97 18.85 3.60
N GLU A 71 -7.40 18.59 2.37
CA GLU A 71 -8.79 18.44 1.96
C GLU A 71 -9.41 17.08 2.30
N VAL A 72 -8.59 16.07 2.62
CA VAL A 72 -9.04 14.71 2.93
C VAL A 72 -9.42 14.62 4.40
N GLU A 73 -10.61 14.09 4.68
CA GLU A 73 -11.14 13.90 6.03
C GLU A 73 -10.49 12.70 6.71
N MET A 74 -9.48 12.97 7.55
CA MET A 74 -8.69 11.92 8.22
C MET A 74 -9.40 11.27 9.41
N ASN A 75 -10.62 11.69 9.72
CA ASN A 75 -11.53 11.07 10.69
C ASN A 75 -12.45 10.03 10.05
N GLU A 76 -12.34 9.84 8.74
CA GLU A 76 -13.02 8.79 7.98
C GLU A 76 -12.00 7.82 7.36
N THR A 77 -12.47 6.75 6.73
CA THR A 77 -11.59 5.86 5.98
C THR A 77 -10.96 6.60 4.81
N VAL A 78 -9.67 6.37 4.60
CA VAL A 78 -8.87 7.00 3.56
C VAL A 78 -8.27 5.94 2.64
N PHE A 79 -8.36 6.19 1.34
CA PHE A 79 -7.69 5.43 0.28
C PHE A 79 -6.45 6.18 -0.16
N MET A 80 -5.28 5.61 0.11
CA MET A 80 -3.97 6.14 -0.21
C MET A 80 -3.36 5.34 -1.36
N ILE A 81 -2.93 5.98 -2.43
CA ILE A 81 -2.34 5.31 -3.59
C ILE A 81 -0.87 5.69 -3.74
N ASN A 82 -0.03 4.66 -3.73
CA ASN A 82 1.43 4.77 -3.85
C ASN A 82 1.93 3.93 -5.03
N GLU A 83 2.97 4.38 -5.70
CA GLU A 83 3.67 3.56 -6.69
C GLU A 83 4.55 2.49 -6.01
N ILE A 84 4.55 1.28 -6.57
CA ILE A 84 5.39 0.17 -6.10
C ILE A 84 6.76 0.26 -6.76
N ILE A 85 7.72 0.86 -6.05
CA ILE A 85 9.11 0.96 -6.49
C ILE A 85 9.90 -0.23 -5.94
N GLN A 86 10.14 -1.23 -6.79
CA GLN A 86 10.82 -2.48 -6.43
C GLN A 86 12.24 -2.26 -5.88
N GLU A 87 12.95 -1.25 -6.37
CA GLU A 87 14.28 -0.88 -5.87
C GLU A 87 14.24 -0.45 -4.40
N ASP A 88 13.20 0.28 -3.99
CA ASP A 88 13.08 0.77 -2.62
C ASP A 88 12.70 -0.36 -1.65
N ILE A 89 11.82 -1.26 -2.07
CA ILE A 89 11.50 -2.49 -1.32
C ILE A 89 12.77 -3.32 -1.11
N LYS A 90 13.58 -3.53 -2.16
CA LYS A 90 14.84 -4.27 -2.07
C LYS A 90 15.84 -3.61 -1.12
N LYS A 91 15.91 -2.27 -1.11
CA LYS A 91 16.78 -1.52 -0.17
C LYS A 91 16.33 -1.74 1.27
N GLU A 92 15.02 -1.64 1.54
CA GLU A 92 14.49 -1.79 2.90
C GLU A 92 14.65 -3.23 3.42
N ILE A 93 14.39 -4.23 2.57
CA ILE A 93 14.66 -5.64 2.90
C ILE A 93 16.15 -5.85 3.21
N LYS A 94 17.05 -5.27 2.41
CA LYS A 94 18.49 -5.37 2.65
C LYS A 94 18.91 -4.68 3.95
N LEU A 95 18.24 -3.59 4.33
CA LEU A 95 18.47 -2.88 5.59
C LEU A 95 18.02 -3.74 6.78
N LEU A 96 16.83 -4.33 6.73
CA LEU A 96 16.34 -5.30 7.72
C LEU A 96 17.36 -6.43 7.95
N GLU A 97 17.80 -7.03 6.85
CA GLU A 97 18.80 -8.09 6.83
C GLU A 97 20.15 -7.68 7.44
N GLN A 98 20.58 -6.43 7.20
CA GLN A 98 21.80 -5.86 7.78
C GLN A 98 21.66 -5.55 9.26
N ASN A 99 20.47 -5.20 9.74
CA ASN A 99 20.20 -4.97 11.15
C ASN A 99 20.08 -6.29 11.91
N HIS A 100 19.68 -7.36 11.23
CA HIS A 100 19.52 -8.70 11.79
C HIS A 100 20.51 -9.72 11.24
N LYS A 101 21.80 -9.34 11.06
CA LYS A 101 22.82 -10.19 10.40
C LYS A 101 22.87 -11.62 10.95
N TRP A 102 22.79 -11.79 12.26
CA TRP A 102 22.81 -13.11 12.90
C TRP A 102 21.53 -13.91 12.61
N LYS A 103 20.36 -13.28 12.71
CA LYS A 103 19.10 -13.95 12.34
C LYS A 103 19.09 -14.32 10.86
N LYS A 104 19.60 -13.45 9.98
CA LYS A 104 19.78 -13.77 8.56
C LYS A 104 20.70 -14.96 8.37
N PHE A 105 21.86 -14.97 9.05
CA PHE A 105 22.83 -16.06 8.95
C PHE A 105 22.23 -17.41 9.34
N PHE A 106 21.38 -17.43 10.37
CA PHE A 106 20.67 -18.64 10.80
C PHE A 106 19.32 -18.85 10.08
N ASN A 107 18.96 -17.99 9.12
CA ASN A 107 17.67 -17.99 8.42
C ASN A 107 16.46 -17.98 9.37
N THR A 108 16.52 -17.16 10.43
CA THR A 108 15.51 -17.04 11.49
C THR A 108 14.82 -15.69 11.52
N ILE A 109 14.93 -14.87 10.46
CA ILE A 109 14.09 -13.68 10.32
C ILE A 109 12.67 -14.15 9.96
N PRO A 110 11.65 -13.85 10.78
CA PRO A 110 10.27 -14.19 10.48
C PRO A 110 9.81 -13.58 9.15
N LEU A 111 8.92 -14.27 8.43
CA LEU A 111 8.31 -13.73 7.21
C LEU A 111 7.56 -12.43 7.47
N THR A 112 6.99 -12.27 8.68
CA THR A 112 6.31 -11.04 9.10
C THR A 112 7.24 -9.83 9.06
N ASP A 113 8.50 -9.96 9.48
CA ASP A 113 9.45 -8.84 9.47
C ASP A 113 9.76 -8.36 8.04
N TYR A 114 9.76 -9.29 7.07
CA TYR A 114 9.92 -8.95 5.65
C TYR A 114 8.68 -8.25 5.09
N ILE A 115 7.50 -8.69 5.51
CA ILE A 115 6.22 -8.07 5.15
C ILE A 115 6.15 -6.65 5.73
N ASP A 116 6.50 -6.45 6.99
CA ASP A 116 6.51 -5.14 7.63
C ASP A 116 7.53 -4.20 6.98
N ALA A 117 8.64 -4.74 6.45
CA ALA A 117 9.59 -3.97 5.65
C ALA A 117 9.03 -3.56 4.28
N GLU A 118 8.31 -4.45 3.59
CA GLU A 118 7.59 -4.14 2.34
C GLU A 118 6.53 -3.06 2.59
N ASP A 119 5.69 -3.25 3.62
CA ASP A 119 4.58 -2.35 3.99
C ASP A 119 5.07 -0.95 4.32
N ARG A 120 6.20 -0.81 5.05
CA ARG A 120 6.80 0.51 5.35
C ARG A 120 7.18 1.30 4.09
N VAL A 121 7.54 0.63 3.00
CA VAL A 121 7.87 1.29 1.73
C VAL A 121 6.61 1.60 0.94
N VAL A 122 5.70 0.65 0.81
CA VAL A 122 4.49 0.82 -0.02
C VAL A 122 3.44 1.69 0.65
N MET A 123 3.51 1.89 1.97
CA MET A 123 2.65 2.79 2.75
C MET A 123 3.34 4.10 3.18
N ASP A 124 4.46 4.48 2.53
CA ASP A 124 5.14 5.75 2.80
C ASP A 124 4.30 6.95 2.35
N ALA A 125 3.75 7.69 3.31
CA ALA A 125 2.90 8.86 3.06
C ALA A 125 3.62 9.99 2.35
N SER A 126 4.96 10.02 2.36
CA SER A 126 5.75 11.02 1.62
C SER A 126 5.77 10.77 0.11
N LYS A 127 5.45 9.53 -0.31
CA LYS A 127 5.44 9.09 -1.71
C LYS A 127 4.02 8.93 -2.29
N THR A 128 2.99 9.18 -1.49
CA THR A 128 1.60 9.16 -1.95
C THR A 128 1.34 10.03 -3.15
N LEU A 129 0.74 9.45 -4.17
CA LEU A 129 0.39 10.12 -5.42
C LEU A 129 -1.04 10.63 -5.39
N PHE A 130 -1.93 9.89 -4.72
CA PHE A 130 -3.33 10.23 -4.59
C PHE A 130 -3.89 9.77 -3.25
N CYS A 131 -4.83 10.55 -2.71
CA CYS A 131 -5.45 10.32 -1.42
C CYS A 131 -6.90 10.81 -1.49
N THR A 132 -7.86 10.02 -1.04
CA THR A 132 -9.28 10.37 -1.04
C THR A 132 -10.05 9.57 0.02
N ASN A 133 -11.23 10.05 0.40
CA ASN A 133 -12.20 9.29 1.20
C ASN A 133 -13.16 8.46 0.33
N ASP A 134 -13.16 8.65 -0.99
CA ASP A 134 -14.08 7.99 -1.93
C ASP A 134 -13.38 6.89 -2.74
N VAL A 135 -13.86 5.65 -2.60
CA VAL A 135 -13.34 4.49 -3.34
C VAL A 135 -13.47 4.68 -4.86
N GLN A 136 -14.54 5.33 -5.34
CA GLN A 136 -14.76 5.56 -6.77
C GLN A 136 -13.73 6.54 -7.33
N GLU A 137 -13.34 7.56 -6.57
CA GLU A 137 -12.25 8.46 -6.96
C GLU A 137 -10.90 7.74 -7.03
N ALA A 138 -10.64 6.83 -6.08
CA ALA A 138 -9.46 5.99 -6.10
C ALA A 138 -9.41 5.08 -7.34
N MET A 139 -10.52 4.40 -7.66
CA MET A 139 -10.65 3.59 -8.88
C MET A 139 -10.43 4.43 -10.14
N ASN A 140 -11.09 5.59 -10.25
CA ASN A 140 -10.95 6.50 -11.38
C ASN A 140 -9.49 6.98 -11.55
N PHE A 141 -8.74 7.16 -10.46
CA PHE A 141 -7.32 7.48 -10.54
C PHE A 141 -6.52 6.33 -11.14
N LEU A 142 -6.73 5.10 -10.66
CA LEU A 142 -6.03 3.90 -11.11
C LEU A 142 -6.27 3.62 -12.61
N GLU A 143 -7.53 3.68 -13.04
CA GLU A 143 -7.93 3.54 -14.45
C GLU A 143 -7.20 4.55 -15.35
N LYS A 144 -7.12 5.81 -14.91
CA LYS A 144 -6.39 6.86 -15.66
C LYS A 144 -4.90 6.59 -15.73
N GLN A 145 -4.29 6.00 -14.71
CA GLN A 145 -2.86 5.62 -14.76
C GLN A 145 -2.63 4.41 -15.65
N ALA A 146 -3.54 3.42 -15.62
CA ALA A 146 -3.46 2.26 -16.51
C ALA A 146 -3.53 2.69 -17.98
N ALA A 147 -4.49 3.55 -18.33
CA ALA A 147 -4.65 4.07 -19.69
C ALA A 147 -3.44 4.85 -20.22
N LYS A 148 -2.63 5.47 -19.35
CA LYS A 148 -1.39 6.17 -19.75
C LYS A 148 -0.23 5.21 -20.04
N THR A 149 -0.28 4.01 -19.49
CA THR A 149 0.81 3.02 -19.56
C THR A 149 0.66 2.11 -20.78
N ASP A 150 -0.54 2.02 -21.36
CA ASP A 150 -0.83 1.23 -22.57
C ASP A 150 -0.58 2.00 -23.90
N ILE A 151 0.00 3.21 -23.86
CA ILE A 151 0.38 4.04 -25.03
C ILE A 151 1.89 4.00 -25.25
#